data_AF-A0A6L7KIA0-F1
#
_entry.id   AF-A0A6L7KIA0-F1
#
_cell.length_a   1.000
_cell.length_b   1.000
_cell.length_c   1.000
_cell.angle_alpha   90.00
_cell.angle_beta   90.00
_cell.angle_gamma   90.00
#
_symmetry.space_group_name_H-M   'P 1'
#
loop_
_entity.id
_entity.type
_entity.pdbx_description
1 polymer ?
#
loop_
_entity_poly.entity_id
_entity_poly.type
_entity_poly.pdbx_seq_one_letter_code
_entity_poly.pdbx_strand_id
1 'polypeptide(L)'
;MRTIYERNFLKAGGGEGAVSLTGIPDDAMALLPHQEDTSFQTAEIQPGFNFSYAAQLEAWGLSSEADLLRRALCRELHEKRNLVFQTPAAFDRGRLTCRAVLNMRPLAAWWIAEAS
;
A
#
# COMPACT_ATOMS: atom_id res chain seq x y z
N MET A 1 8.71 12.15 2.69
CA MET A 1 7.37 11.87 2.10
C MET A 1 7.39 11.82 0.57
N ARG A 2 7.72 12.90 -0.16
CA ARG A 2 7.77 12.87 -1.65
C ARG A 2 8.62 11.73 -2.24
N THR A 3 9.82 11.50 -1.73
CA THR A 3 10.68 10.39 -2.19
C THR A 3 10.05 9.01 -2.00
N ILE A 4 9.29 8.80 -0.91
CA ILE A 4 8.57 7.54 -0.66
C ILE A 4 7.41 7.42 -1.65
N TYR A 5 6.70 8.51 -1.93
CA TYR A 5 5.63 8.52 -2.94
C TYR A 5 6.18 8.14 -4.31
N GLU A 6 7.27 8.76 -4.75
CA GLU A 6 7.90 8.46 -6.03
C GLU A 6 8.41 7.02 -6.12
N ARG A 7 9.13 6.54 -5.10
CA ARG A 7 9.74 5.20 -5.13
C ARG A 7 8.70 4.10 -4.93
N ASN A 8 7.85 4.23 -3.92
CA ASN A 8 6.98 3.15 -3.47
C ASN A 8 5.66 3.12 -4.22
N PHE A 9 5.05 4.28 -4.52
CA PHE A 9 3.78 4.34 -5.24
C PHE A 9 3.96 4.40 -6.75
N LEU A 10 4.70 5.39 -7.26
CA LEU A 10 4.83 5.57 -8.71
C LEU A 10 5.68 4.47 -9.36
N LYS A 11 6.88 4.22 -8.84
CA LYS A 11 7.83 3.27 -9.46
C LYS A 11 7.53 1.82 -9.14
N ALA A 12 7.61 1.42 -7.87
CA ALA A 12 7.40 0.02 -7.47
C ALA A 12 5.92 -0.38 -7.60
N GLY A 13 5.03 0.43 -7.02
CA GLY A 13 3.59 0.24 -7.03
C GLY A 13 2.89 0.46 -8.38
N GLY A 14 3.56 1.10 -9.35
CA GLY A 14 2.99 1.37 -10.67
C GLY A 14 1.73 2.24 -10.66
N GLY A 15 1.51 3.01 -9.59
CA GLY A 15 0.30 3.80 -9.40
C GLY A 15 -0.92 3.02 -8.89
N GLU A 16 -0.78 1.74 -8.55
CA GLU A 16 -1.88 0.90 -8.00
C GLU A 16 -1.95 0.98 -6.46
N GLY A 17 -0.84 1.37 -5.83
CA GLY A 17 -0.70 1.56 -4.38
C GLY A 17 0.78 1.50 -3.98
N ALA A 18 1.15 2.09 -2.85
CA ALA A 18 2.51 2.06 -2.35
C ALA A 18 2.87 0.68 -1.82
N VAL A 19 4.00 0.16 -2.30
CA VAL A 19 4.64 -1.05 -1.78
C VAL A 19 5.37 -0.72 -0.48
N SER A 20 5.31 -1.61 0.53
CA SER A 20 5.87 -1.35 1.85
C SER A 20 7.40 -1.20 1.85
N LEU A 21 8.12 -1.95 1.01
CA LEU A 21 9.57 -1.93 0.96
C LEU A 21 10.07 -1.76 -0.47
N THR A 22 10.92 -0.74 -0.69
CA THR A 22 11.60 -0.55 -1.98
C THR A 22 13.10 -0.31 -1.80
N GLY A 23 13.92 -1.06 -2.53
CA GLY A 23 15.37 -0.90 -2.51
C GLY A 23 16.01 -1.24 -1.17
N ILE A 24 15.73 -2.45 -0.66
CA ILE A 24 16.51 -3.04 0.44
C ILE A 24 17.93 -3.27 -0.10
N PRO A 25 18.97 -2.71 0.53
CA PRO A 25 20.36 -2.98 0.15
C PRO A 25 20.70 -4.48 0.15
N ASP A 26 21.57 -4.93 -0.75
CA ASP A 26 21.89 -6.37 -0.90
C ASP A 26 22.50 -6.97 0.38
N ASP A 27 23.27 -6.19 1.13
CA ASP A 27 23.82 -6.56 2.43
C ASP A 27 22.74 -6.67 3.52
N ALA A 28 21.70 -5.84 3.46
CA ALA A 28 20.54 -5.93 4.34
C ALA A 28 19.58 -7.06 3.96
N MET A 29 19.47 -7.42 2.67
CA MET A 29 18.71 -8.58 2.21
C MET A 29 19.23 -9.87 2.86
N ALA A 30 20.55 -9.99 3.00
CA ALA A 30 21.23 -11.10 3.66
C ALA A 30 21.00 -11.16 5.18
N LEU A 31 20.29 -10.19 5.77
CA LEU A 31 19.93 -10.14 7.19
C LEU A 31 18.41 -10.21 7.42
N LEU A 32 17.59 -10.24 6.35
CA LEU A 32 16.16 -10.36 6.51
C LEU A 32 15.80 -11.72 7.13
N PRO A 33 14.91 -11.76 8.13
CA PRO A 33 14.36 -13.02 8.61
C PRO A 33 13.59 -13.70 7.47
N HIS A 34 13.62 -15.04 7.44
CA HIS A 34 12.89 -15.86 6.46
C HIS A 34 13.37 -15.72 4.99
N GLN A 35 14.68 -15.74 4.74
CA GLN A 35 15.24 -15.69 3.37
C GLN A 35 14.77 -16.81 2.45
N GLU A 36 14.46 -17.99 3.00
CA GLU A 36 13.92 -19.13 2.26
C GLU A 36 12.41 -19.00 2.00
N ASP A 37 11.74 -18.06 2.66
CA ASP A 37 10.33 -17.80 2.47
C ASP A 37 10.11 -16.89 1.27
N THR A 38 9.90 -17.51 0.11
CA THR A 38 9.54 -16.79 -1.13
C THR A 38 8.21 -16.02 -1.02
N SER A 39 7.44 -16.19 0.07
CA SER A 39 6.25 -15.40 0.38
C SER A 39 6.53 -14.10 1.13
N PHE A 40 7.81 -13.80 1.43
CA PHE A 40 8.18 -12.59 2.17
C PHE A 40 7.72 -11.32 1.43
N GLN A 41 6.83 -10.60 2.11
CA GLN A 41 5.82 -9.65 1.60
C GLN A 41 6.40 -8.27 1.20
N THR A 42 7.60 -8.25 0.64
CA THR A 42 8.32 -7.00 0.37
C THR A 42 7.69 -6.21 -0.78
N ALA A 43 7.03 -6.89 -1.72
CA ALA A 43 6.45 -6.31 -2.93
C ALA A 43 4.92 -6.09 -2.88
N GLU A 44 4.26 -6.46 -1.78
CA GLU A 44 2.81 -6.37 -1.69
C GLU A 44 2.32 -4.93 -1.44
N ILE A 45 1.17 -4.61 -2.01
CA ILE A 45 0.40 -3.41 -1.70
C ILE A 45 -0.58 -3.76 -0.58
N GLN A 46 -0.37 -3.14 0.58
CA GLN A 46 -1.19 -3.38 1.77
C GLN A 46 -2.17 -2.22 1.96
N PRO A 47 -3.50 -2.42 1.84
CA PRO A 47 -4.46 -1.32 1.89
C PRO A 47 -4.41 -0.51 3.18
N GLY A 48 -4.29 -1.18 4.34
CA GLY A 48 -4.20 -0.49 5.64
C GLY A 48 -2.99 0.43 5.75
N PHE A 49 -1.80 -0.05 5.38
CA PHE A 49 -0.60 0.78 5.31
C PHE A 49 -0.78 1.98 4.37
N ASN A 50 -1.38 1.75 3.21
CA ASN A 50 -1.59 2.79 2.21
C ASN A 50 -2.57 3.87 2.65
N PHE A 51 -3.64 3.51 3.38
CA PHE A 51 -4.54 4.50 3.97
C PHE A 51 -3.84 5.34 5.04
N SER A 52 -3.07 4.72 5.94
CA SER A 52 -2.24 5.47 6.90
C SER A 52 -1.21 6.36 6.19
N TYR A 53 -0.61 5.87 5.11
CA TYR A 53 0.36 6.64 4.33
C TYR A 53 -0.29 7.84 3.62
N ALA A 54 -1.51 7.69 3.10
CA ALA A 54 -2.28 8.79 2.54
C ALA A 54 -2.59 9.87 3.58
N ALA A 55 -2.99 9.48 4.80
CA ALA A 55 -3.20 10.43 5.91
C ALA A 55 -1.90 11.19 6.25
N GLN A 56 -0.76 10.50 6.25
CA GLN A 56 0.53 11.16 6.45
C GLN A 56 0.88 12.10 5.28
N LEU A 57 0.62 11.74 4.02
CA LEU A 57 0.84 12.67 2.91
C LEU A 57 0.05 13.98 3.12
N GLU A 58 -1.21 13.87 3.51
CA GLU A 58 -2.08 15.01 3.79
C GLU A 58 -1.57 15.86 4.96
N ALA A 59 -1.20 15.25 6.09
CA ALA A 59 -0.64 15.95 7.25
C ALA A 59 0.67 16.71 6.94
N TRP A 60 1.41 16.29 5.90
CA TRP A 60 2.62 16.98 5.42
C TRP A 60 2.37 17.97 4.27
N GLY A 61 1.11 18.31 3.98
CA GLY A 61 0.73 19.26 2.92
C GLY A 61 0.85 18.72 1.50
N LEU A 62 0.86 17.39 1.33
CA LEU A 62 0.93 16.69 0.04
C LEU A 62 -0.45 16.16 -0.36
N SER A 63 -1.46 17.04 -0.35
CA SER A 63 -2.87 16.66 -0.53
C SER A 63 -3.17 16.07 -1.91
N SER A 64 -2.50 16.53 -2.96
CA SER A 64 -2.69 15.98 -4.32
C SER A 64 -2.13 14.56 -4.43
N GLU A 65 -0.95 14.31 -3.86
CA GLU A 65 -0.37 12.97 -3.76
C GLU A 65 -1.24 12.02 -2.92
N ALA A 66 -1.78 12.52 -1.80
CA ALA A 66 -2.72 11.78 -0.95
C ALA A 66 -4.01 11.40 -1.72
N ASP A 67 -4.62 12.35 -2.44
CA ASP A 67 -5.84 12.09 -3.21
C ASP A 67 -5.62 11.08 -4.33
N LEU A 68 -4.51 11.20 -5.06
CA LEU A 68 -4.12 10.24 -6.10
C LEU A 68 -3.97 8.82 -5.54
N LEU A 69 -3.30 8.69 -4.39
CA LEU A 69 -3.15 7.40 -3.72
C LEU A 69 -4.51 6.83 -3.28
N ARG A 70 -5.37 7.65 -2.66
CA ARG A 70 -6.71 7.21 -2.22
C ARG A 70 -7.56 6.72 -3.39
N ARG A 71 -7.60 7.47 -4.51
CA ARG A 71 -8.33 7.07 -5.72
C ARG A 71 -7.81 5.78 -6.32
N ALA A 72 -6.49 5.61 -6.37
CA ALA A 72 -5.88 4.37 -6.85
C ALA A 72 -6.36 3.17 -6.01
N LEU A 73 -6.31 3.27 -4.67
CA LEU A 73 -6.78 2.20 -3.79
C LEU A 73 -8.27 1.90 -4.00
N CYS A 74 -9.13 2.92 -4.08
CA CYS A 74 -10.56 2.73 -4.33
C CYS A 74 -10.80 1.98 -5.65
N ARG A 75 -10.08 2.35 -6.72
CA ARG A 75 -10.16 1.66 -8.01
C ARG A 75 -9.69 0.21 -7.92
N GLU A 76 -8.55 -0.03 -7.29
CA GLU A 76 -8.01 -1.39 -7.16
C GLU A 76 -8.90 -2.31 -6.32
N LEU A 77 -9.49 -1.78 -5.24
CA LEU A 77 -10.30 -2.55 -4.30
C LEU A 77 -11.74 -2.73 -4.79
N HIS A 78 -12.40 -1.66 -5.21
CA HIS A 78 -13.84 -1.67 -5.45
C HIS A 78 -14.20 -1.86 -6.92
N GLU A 79 -13.43 -1.29 -7.86
CA GLU A 79 -13.74 -1.41 -9.29
C GLU A 79 -13.10 -2.67 -9.90
N LYS A 80 -11.79 -2.87 -9.71
CA LYS A 80 -11.08 -3.98 -10.36
C LYS A 80 -11.29 -5.33 -9.69
N ARG A 81 -11.29 -5.38 -8.35
CA ARG A 81 -11.37 -6.63 -7.58
C ARG A 81 -12.74 -6.88 -6.95
N ASN A 82 -13.64 -5.91 -6.99
CA ASN A 82 -14.99 -6.00 -6.42
C ASN A 82 -15.01 -6.45 -4.94
N LEU A 83 -14.08 -5.94 -4.14
CA LEU A 83 -13.89 -6.31 -2.72
C LEU A 83 -14.65 -5.39 -1.77
N VAL A 84 -15.81 -4.88 -2.21
CA VAL A 84 -16.68 -4.08 -1.33
C VAL A 84 -17.05 -4.92 -0.10
N PHE A 85 -16.87 -4.35 1.09
CA PHE A 85 -17.01 -5.02 2.39
C PHE A 85 -16.08 -6.21 2.65
N GLN A 86 -15.07 -6.44 1.81
CA GLN A 86 -14.16 -7.58 1.91
C GLN A 86 -12.68 -7.18 1.77
N THR A 87 -12.34 -5.93 2.11
CA THR A 87 -11.00 -5.37 1.90
C THR A 87 -9.90 -6.30 2.44
N PRO A 88 -8.90 -6.65 1.62
CA PRO A 88 -7.89 -7.64 1.96
C PRO A 88 -6.73 -7.04 2.76
N ALA A 89 -5.88 -7.91 3.30
CA ALA A 89 -4.63 -7.51 3.93
C ALA A 89 -3.63 -6.96 2.90
N ALA A 90 -3.61 -7.57 1.70
CA ALA A 90 -2.66 -7.27 0.66
C ALA A 90 -3.16 -7.69 -0.74
N PHE A 91 -2.59 -7.06 -1.77
CA PHE A 91 -2.66 -7.51 -3.16
C PHE A 91 -1.34 -7.19 -3.88
N ASP A 92 -1.09 -7.87 -5.00
CA ASP A 92 0.07 -7.61 -5.84
C ASP A 92 -0.28 -6.69 -7.00
N ARG A 93 0.69 -5.86 -7.40
CA ARG A 93 0.59 -5.05 -8.61
C ARG A 93 0.30 -5.93 -9.83
N GLY A 94 -0.64 -5.50 -10.67
CA GLY A 94 -0.98 -6.15 -11.93
C GLY A 94 -1.67 -7.52 -11.81
N ARG A 95 -1.97 -7.99 -10.58
CA ARG A 95 -2.68 -9.25 -10.34
C ARG A 95 -4.01 -8.99 -9.64
N LEU A 96 -5.07 -9.66 -10.08
CA LEU A 96 -6.40 -9.53 -9.46
C LEU A 96 -6.54 -10.34 -8.15
N THR A 97 -5.60 -11.25 -7.89
CA THR A 97 -5.58 -12.02 -6.64
C THR A 97 -5.27 -11.13 -5.45
N CYS A 98 -5.80 -11.50 -4.28
CA CYS A 98 -5.55 -10.82 -3.02
C CYS A 98 -5.35 -11.83 -1.89
N ARG A 99 -4.79 -11.36 -0.79
CA ARG A 99 -4.46 -12.18 0.38
C ARG A 99 -5.24 -11.72 1.60
N ALA A 100 -5.83 -12.68 2.31
CA ALA A 100 -6.57 -12.47 3.56
C ALA A 100 -7.64 -11.37 3.43
N VAL A 101 -8.72 -11.68 2.71
CA VAL A 101 -9.95 -10.84 2.66
C VAL A 101 -10.54 -10.64 4.05
N LEU A 102 -11.38 -9.60 4.21
CA LEU A 102 -11.99 -9.23 5.50
C LEU A 102 -10.94 -8.91 6.57
N ASN A 103 -9.90 -8.17 6.19
CA ASN A 103 -8.82 -7.82 7.11
C ASN A 103 -9.16 -6.58 7.96
N MET A 104 -8.58 -6.51 9.17
CA MET A 104 -8.78 -5.36 10.06
C MET A 104 -7.90 -4.14 9.73
N ARG A 105 -6.69 -4.32 9.19
CA ARG A 105 -5.74 -3.20 8.95
C ARG A 105 -6.31 -2.07 8.09
N PRO A 106 -7.16 -2.32 7.06
CA PRO A 106 -7.77 -1.26 6.27
C PRO A 106 -8.66 -0.28 7.05
N LEU A 107 -9.06 -0.58 8.29
CA LEU A 107 -9.75 0.38 9.16
C LEU A 107 -8.91 1.61 9.50
N ALA A 108 -7.59 1.58 9.25
CA ALA A 108 -6.73 2.75 9.35
C ALA A 108 -7.14 3.93 8.43
N ALA A 109 -8.07 3.71 7.48
CA ALA A 109 -8.69 4.77 6.71
C ALA A 109 -9.37 5.84 7.58
N TRP A 110 -9.85 5.50 8.79
CA TRP A 110 -10.49 6.46 9.69
C TRP A 110 -9.53 7.55 10.20
N TRP A 111 -8.21 7.30 10.20
CA TRP A 111 -7.24 8.34 10.55
C TRP A 111 -7.24 9.51 9.57
N ILE A 112 -7.66 9.28 8.32
CA ILE A 112 -7.80 10.33 7.32
C ILE A 112 -8.90 11.32 7.74
N ALA A 113 -10.00 10.82 8.32
CA ALA A 113 -11.11 11.65 8.76
C ALA A 113 -10.76 12.57 9.94
N GLU A 114 -9.71 12.24 10.71
CA GLU A 114 -9.20 13.10 11.79
C GLU A 114 -8.13 14.09 11.33
N ALA A 115 -7.46 13.82 10.20
CA ALA A 115 -6.41 14.68 9.66
C ALA A 115 -6.94 15.80 8.73
N SER A 116 -8.24 15.78 8.43
CA SER A 116 -8.95 16.70 7.53
C SER A 116 -9.48 17.95 8.22
#